data_AF-R5CPV4-F1
#
_entry.id   AF-R5CPV4-F1
#
_cell.length_a   1.000
_cell.length_b   1.000
_cell.length_c   1.000
_cell.angle_alpha   90.00
_cell.angle_beta   90.00
_cell.angle_gamma   90.00
#
_symmetry.space_group_name_H-M   'P 1'
#
loop_
_entity.id
_entity.type
_entity.pdbx_description
1 polymer ?
#
loop_
_entity_poly.entity_id
_entity_poly.type
_entity_poly.pdbx_seq_one_letter_code
_entity_poly.pdbx_strand_id
1 'polypeptide(L)'
;MRVYEYDLDPDLFRGYNPFGMVNILHDRLFLEYDKTDMTPFLERRGRIFCDGMPLRQVALYNQMSEGDGTYWVEANGMKVHFRLPGDADPKNHKIEVTVREQCFAPAEPFLSYIRVKGLTLLHAATGAPVPQRGALSAFRGHHWIIEDCTVDWPGCVGVDVGDECWHHEHEPGRLTGYSVVRRCRILHAGVCGLAGLFARHMLVEDCLFEGIGWQKMELSWEAGAVKFHNSVNGLIRRNVFLNTFRADSIWLDCGNENNRITGNLFLNGREQREAIFIECTRDGVNLIDNNIIWNVEGRFDPSKIPAEPGSSGWYKLVENDAVNGYGIYGEGTDHLYVAHNLIGLCRGSGYYEKPVAFRQSGIDRGGTSRDAHIRNNIFYQCGNAAITFPTRDNDSDGNLFVNMHGGYLRVMYPEPELCLHLPAWKEFLGFDLHSQEAFLQVQLQEEADELSGRSNTALGKAKSDEKVVGILFSTGQTPFGLPEEIRRRHFVYRPEDISRVEADAHVKCDFLGQRREEGGVLPGPFQMLRSGKRYQIDPRRAE
;
A
#
# COMPACT_ATOMS: atom_id res chain seq x y z
N MET A 1 -5.04 8.29 38.36
CA MET A 1 -5.57 9.04 37.21
C MET A 1 -5.43 10.52 37.48
N ARG A 2 -4.59 11.19 36.70
CA ARG A 2 -4.47 12.66 36.70
C ARG A 2 -4.92 13.18 35.35
N VAL A 3 -5.97 13.99 35.35
CA VAL A 3 -6.49 14.66 34.15
C VAL A 3 -6.22 16.15 34.33
N TYR A 4 -5.69 16.75 33.27
CA TYR A 4 -5.41 18.17 33.18
C TYR A 4 -6.36 18.81 32.19
N GLU A 5 -6.71 20.07 32.43
CA GLU A 5 -7.53 20.86 31.50
C GLU A 5 -6.75 22.05 30.97
N TYR A 6 -7.10 22.48 29.77
CA TYR A 6 -6.54 23.68 29.16
C TYR A 6 -7.61 24.42 28.35
N ASP A 7 -7.80 25.68 28.68
CA ASP A 7 -8.63 26.62 27.91
C ASP A 7 -7.81 27.11 26.71
N LEU A 8 -8.27 26.77 25.51
CA LEU A 8 -7.63 27.17 24.26
C LEU A 8 -7.89 28.66 24.01
N ASP A 9 -6.82 29.38 23.65
CA ASP A 9 -6.93 30.79 23.27
C ASP A 9 -7.60 30.92 21.88
N PRO A 10 -8.77 31.58 21.77
CA PRO A 10 -9.46 31.79 20.49
C PRO A 10 -8.60 32.46 19.41
N ASP A 11 -7.67 33.33 19.81
CA ASP A 11 -6.85 34.10 18.87
C ASP A 11 -5.80 33.25 18.16
N LEU A 12 -5.56 32.02 18.62
CA LEU A 12 -4.71 31.05 17.93
C LEU A 12 -5.32 30.62 16.59
N PHE A 13 -6.64 30.50 16.51
CA PHE A 13 -7.33 29.82 15.41
C PHE A 13 -7.60 30.72 14.21
N ARG A 14 -7.81 32.03 14.42
CA ARG A 14 -8.04 33.04 13.37
C ARG A 14 -8.98 32.57 12.24
N GLY A 15 -10.09 31.92 12.61
CA GLY A 15 -11.11 31.40 11.68
C GLY A 15 -11.11 29.89 11.46
N TYR A 16 -10.00 29.19 11.72
CA TYR A 16 -9.90 27.73 11.64
C TYR A 16 -9.67 27.12 13.03
N ASN A 17 -10.72 26.65 13.70
CA ASN A 17 -10.59 25.95 14.97
C ASN A 17 -10.65 24.41 14.77
N PRO A 18 -9.51 23.70 14.74
CA PRO A 18 -9.49 22.27 14.52
C PRO A 18 -10.15 21.47 15.65
N PHE A 19 -10.23 22.01 16.87
CA PHE A 19 -10.92 21.37 18.00
C PHE A 19 -12.44 21.53 17.90
N GLY A 20 -12.94 22.50 17.13
CA GLY A 20 -14.36 22.67 16.81
C GLY A 20 -14.82 21.92 15.55
N MET A 21 -13.89 21.45 14.72
CA MET A 21 -14.17 20.80 13.44
C MET A 21 -13.98 19.29 13.52
N VAL A 22 -14.86 18.53 12.85
CA VAL A 22 -14.73 17.08 12.70
C VAL A 22 -13.93 16.71 11.45
N ASN A 23 -13.37 15.49 11.40
CA ASN A 23 -12.56 15.03 10.26
C ASN A 23 -13.34 15.01 8.94
N ILE A 24 -14.59 14.51 8.95
CA ILE A 24 -15.43 14.41 7.76
C ILE A 24 -15.68 15.80 7.14
N LEU A 25 -15.41 15.91 5.84
CA LEU A 25 -15.63 17.12 5.04
C LEU A 25 -17.06 17.17 4.47
N HIS A 26 -17.28 18.15 3.59
CA HIS A 26 -18.57 18.39 2.93
C HIS A 26 -18.95 17.26 1.97
N ASP A 27 -17.98 16.65 1.29
CA ASP A 27 -18.24 15.51 0.42
C ASP A 27 -18.34 14.21 1.22
N ARG A 28 -19.41 13.47 0.97
CA ARG A 28 -19.77 12.21 1.64
C ARG A 28 -20.29 11.18 0.65
N LEU A 29 -20.10 11.41 -0.66
CA LEU A 29 -20.61 10.57 -1.74
C LEU A 29 -20.19 9.11 -1.59
N PHE A 30 -18.98 8.89 -1.05
CA PHE A 30 -18.32 7.60 -0.94
C PHE A 30 -18.67 6.82 0.34
N LEU A 31 -19.36 7.44 1.32
CA LEU A 31 -19.55 6.82 2.63
C LEU A 31 -20.73 5.86 2.67
N GLU A 32 -20.41 4.58 2.85
CA GLU A 32 -21.36 3.54 3.20
C GLU A 32 -21.48 3.44 4.73
N TYR A 33 -22.46 4.13 5.32
CA TYR A 33 -22.61 4.28 6.78
C TYR A 33 -22.81 2.95 7.53
N ASP A 34 -23.34 1.93 6.87
CA ASP A 34 -23.57 0.59 7.42
C ASP A 34 -22.31 -0.28 7.42
N LYS A 35 -21.29 0.08 6.62
CA LYS A 35 -20.03 -0.64 6.48
C LYS A 35 -18.84 0.08 7.11
N THR A 36 -18.98 1.38 7.34
CA THR A 36 -17.90 2.27 7.78
C THR A 36 -18.02 2.55 9.27
N ASP A 37 -16.91 2.35 10.00
CA ASP A 37 -16.81 2.90 11.35
C ASP A 37 -16.73 4.43 11.25
N MET A 38 -17.81 5.09 11.66
CA MET A 38 -17.93 6.54 11.59
C MET A 38 -17.17 7.27 12.71
N THR A 39 -16.67 6.55 13.71
CA THR A 39 -15.94 7.14 14.85
C THR A 39 -14.80 8.06 14.40
N PRO A 40 -13.81 7.62 13.61
CA PRO A 40 -12.70 8.49 13.19
C PRO A 40 -13.17 9.67 12.33
N PHE A 41 -14.27 9.54 11.58
CA PHE A 41 -14.83 10.61 10.77
C PHE A 41 -15.47 11.72 11.61
N LEU A 42 -15.98 11.38 12.81
CA LEU A 42 -16.65 12.29 13.73
C LEU A 42 -15.72 12.83 14.82
N GLU A 43 -14.51 12.29 14.96
CA GLU A 43 -13.46 12.85 15.81
C GLU A 43 -13.06 14.27 15.37
N ARG A 44 -12.58 15.07 16.33
CA ARG A 44 -12.07 16.41 16.06
C ARG A 44 -10.75 16.35 15.30
N ARG A 45 -10.52 17.33 14.43
CA ARG A 45 -9.23 17.50 13.73
C ARG A 45 -8.11 17.91 14.68
N GLY A 46 -8.48 18.61 15.74
CA GLY A 46 -7.57 19.13 16.76
C GLY A 46 -6.90 18.01 17.53
N ARG A 47 -5.58 18.07 17.67
CA ARG A 47 -4.78 17.07 18.40
C ARG A 47 -3.86 17.69 19.42
N ILE A 48 -3.52 16.87 20.40
CA ILE A 48 -2.57 17.18 21.46
C ILE A 48 -1.39 16.22 21.33
N PHE A 49 -0.18 16.75 21.41
CA PHE A 49 1.06 15.99 21.39
C PHE A 49 1.79 16.18 22.72
N CYS A 50 2.42 15.11 23.20
CA CYS A 50 3.33 15.11 24.34
C CYS A 50 4.69 14.60 23.87
N ASP A 51 5.72 15.44 23.96
CA ASP A 51 7.08 15.16 23.50
C ASP A 51 7.14 14.66 22.05
N GLY A 52 6.32 15.26 21.18
CA GLY A 52 6.22 14.92 19.76
C GLY A 52 5.31 13.74 19.42
N MET A 53 4.80 13.00 20.41
CA MET A 53 3.89 11.88 20.20
C MET A 53 2.43 12.29 20.41
N PRO A 54 1.49 11.90 19.51
CA PRO A 54 0.09 12.27 19.67
C PRO A 54 -0.56 11.53 20.83
N LEU A 55 -1.42 12.23 21.55
CA LEU A 55 -2.38 11.62 22.46
C LEU A 55 -3.55 11.06 21.65
N ARG A 56 -4.20 10.00 22.16
CA ARG A 56 -5.36 9.38 21.55
C ARG A 56 -6.65 10.12 21.92
N GLN A 57 -7.42 10.54 20.93
CA GLN A 57 -8.73 11.14 21.18
C GLN A 57 -9.70 10.10 21.74
N VAL A 58 -10.57 10.51 22.65
CA VAL A 58 -11.71 9.71 23.10
C VAL A 58 -13.02 10.47 22.87
N ALA A 59 -14.10 9.75 22.64
CA ALA A 59 -15.40 10.35 22.31
C ALA A 59 -16.10 10.92 23.55
N LEU A 60 -15.95 10.27 24.71
CA LEU A 60 -16.59 10.65 25.97
C LEU A 60 -15.54 10.91 27.05
N TYR A 61 -15.82 11.89 27.92
CA TYR A 61 -14.91 12.27 29.01
C TYR A 61 -14.49 11.10 29.91
N ASN A 62 -15.43 10.21 30.24
CA ASN A 62 -15.17 9.05 31.11
C ASN A 62 -14.23 8.02 30.46
N GLN A 63 -14.09 8.00 29.13
CA GLN A 63 -13.20 7.08 28.42
C GLN A 63 -11.71 7.41 28.63
N MET A 64 -11.36 8.60 29.13
CA MET A 64 -9.99 8.91 29.55
C MET A 64 -9.49 8.02 30.72
N SER A 65 -10.42 7.31 31.39
CA SER A 65 -10.07 6.31 32.40
C SER A 65 -9.62 4.97 31.81
N GLU A 66 -9.99 4.66 30.55
CA GLU A 66 -9.70 3.38 29.88
C GLU A 66 -8.23 3.21 29.53
N GLY A 67 -7.48 4.31 29.41
CA GLY A 67 -6.04 4.32 29.15
C GLY A 67 -5.43 5.70 29.40
N ASP A 68 -4.13 5.73 29.68
CA ASP A 68 -3.35 6.96 29.69
C ASP A 68 -3.05 7.43 28.25
N GLY A 69 -2.40 8.60 28.11
CA GLY A 69 -2.10 9.17 26.81
C GLY A 69 -3.35 9.53 25.99
N THR A 70 -4.41 9.98 26.65
CA THR A 70 -5.72 10.28 26.03
C THR A 70 -6.10 11.74 26.16
N TYR A 71 -6.98 12.22 25.28
CA TYR A 71 -7.61 13.52 25.43
C TYR A 71 -9.06 13.53 24.95
N TRP A 72 -9.84 14.46 25.51
CA TRP A 72 -11.21 14.74 25.16
C TRP A 72 -11.39 16.25 24.94
N VAL A 73 -12.31 16.61 24.04
CA VAL A 73 -12.55 18.00 23.64
C VAL A 73 -13.98 18.37 24.00
N GLU A 74 -14.17 19.51 24.68
CA GLU A 74 -15.51 20.02 24.97
C GLU A 74 -16.27 20.39 23.69
N ALA A 75 -17.60 20.44 23.79
CA ALA A 75 -18.48 20.55 22.62
C ALA A 75 -18.20 21.77 21.73
N ASN A 76 -17.80 22.91 22.33
CA ASN A 76 -17.48 24.15 21.62
C ASN A 76 -16.05 24.17 21.04
N GLY A 77 -15.21 23.16 21.30
CA GLY A 77 -13.84 23.10 20.82
C GLY A 77 -12.89 24.11 21.47
N MET A 78 -13.25 24.69 22.62
CA MET A 78 -12.45 25.73 23.29
C MET A 78 -11.80 25.29 24.59
N LYS A 79 -12.15 24.11 25.11
CA LYS A 79 -11.45 23.50 26.25
C LYS A 79 -11.13 22.05 25.91
N VAL A 80 -9.91 21.65 26.27
CA VAL A 80 -9.46 20.26 26.16
C VAL A 80 -9.13 19.72 27.53
N HIS A 81 -9.38 18.43 27.70
CA HIS A 81 -9.01 17.65 28.86
C HIS A 81 -8.07 16.55 28.41
N PHE A 82 -6.94 16.36 29.08
CA PHE A 82 -5.94 15.41 28.65
C PHE A 82 -5.26 14.69 29.83
N ARG A 83 -4.87 13.45 29.57
CA ARG A 83 -4.18 12.56 30.48
C ARG A 83 -2.89 12.11 29.82
N LEU A 84 -1.76 12.42 30.45
CA LEU A 84 -0.45 12.01 29.92
C LEU A 84 -0.15 10.53 30.21
N PRO A 85 0.71 9.88 29.40
CA PRO A 85 1.24 8.55 29.72
C PRO A 85 1.82 8.51 31.14
N GLY A 86 1.52 7.45 31.88
CA GLY A 86 1.95 7.26 33.27
C GLY A 86 1.37 8.27 34.28
N ASP A 87 0.29 8.99 33.93
CA ASP A 87 -0.25 10.10 34.74
C ASP A 87 0.82 11.17 35.07
N ALA A 88 1.76 11.39 34.13
CA ALA A 88 2.87 12.32 34.31
C ALA A 88 2.41 13.77 34.50
N ASP A 89 3.27 14.60 35.11
CA ASP A 89 3.02 16.04 35.29
C ASP A 89 3.41 16.80 34.00
N PRO A 90 2.48 17.52 33.35
CA PRO A 90 2.73 18.24 32.10
C PRO A 90 3.86 19.28 32.20
N LYS A 91 4.22 19.74 33.40
CA LYS A 91 5.36 20.66 33.59
C LYS A 91 6.71 20.05 33.17
N ASN A 92 6.81 18.73 33.11
CA ASN A 92 8.03 18.01 32.74
C ASN A 92 8.06 17.60 31.26
N HIS A 93 7.04 17.99 30.47
CA HIS A 93 6.85 17.55 29.10
C HIS A 93 6.59 18.73 28.17
N LYS A 94 6.93 18.57 26.90
CA LYS A 94 6.54 19.53 25.86
C LYS A 94 5.15 19.16 25.36
N ILE A 95 4.16 19.99 25.69
CA ILE A 95 2.79 19.81 25.20
C ILE A 95 2.54 20.75 24.02
N GLU A 96 2.09 20.19 22.90
CA GLU A 96 1.76 20.93 21.68
C GLU A 96 0.31 20.66 21.28
N VAL A 97 -0.37 21.67 20.75
CA VAL A 97 -1.72 21.53 20.18
C VAL A 97 -1.71 21.99 18.73
N THR A 98 -2.46 21.30 17.89
CA THR A 98 -2.61 21.71 16.48
C THR A 98 -3.45 22.97 16.37
N VAL A 99 -3.02 23.90 15.52
CA VAL A 99 -3.72 25.19 15.33
C VAL A 99 -4.13 25.44 13.88
N ARG A 100 -3.29 25.05 12.91
CA ARG A 100 -3.51 25.32 11.49
C ARG A 100 -3.81 24.05 10.72
N GLU A 101 -4.61 24.17 9.66
CA GLU A 101 -4.92 23.05 8.77
C GLU A 101 -3.67 22.56 8.03
N GLN A 102 -2.92 23.47 7.40
CA GLN A 102 -1.77 23.16 6.54
C GLN A 102 -0.52 23.88 7.03
N CYS A 103 0.66 23.30 6.79
CA CYS A 103 1.94 23.89 7.15
C CYS A 103 2.48 24.79 6.03
N PHE A 104 2.36 24.34 4.78
CA PHE A 104 2.83 25.06 3.60
C PHE A 104 1.82 24.89 2.46
N ALA A 105 1.16 25.98 2.08
CA ALA A 105 0.23 26.03 0.96
C ALA A 105 0.21 27.45 0.37
N PRO A 106 0.06 27.61 -0.95
CA PRO A 106 -0.30 28.89 -1.56
C PRO A 106 -1.62 29.43 -0.97
N ALA A 107 -1.76 30.76 -0.92
CA ALA A 107 -3.02 31.40 -0.52
C ALA A 107 -4.08 31.35 -1.64
N GLU A 108 -3.63 31.26 -2.90
CA GLU A 108 -4.46 31.19 -4.10
C GLU A 108 -4.07 29.96 -4.92
N PRO A 109 -5.03 29.31 -5.62
CA PRO A 109 -4.75 28.10 -6.37
C PRO A 109 -3.91 28.36 -7.63
N PHE A 110 -3.43 27.29 -8.26
CA PHE A 110 -2.73 27.28 -9.57
C PHE A 110 -1.33 27.90 -9.59
N LEU A 111 -0.75 28.22 -8.43
CA LEU A 111 0.63 28.68 -8.36
C LEU A 111 1.59 27.55 -8.75
N SER A 112 2.29 27.72 -9.87
CA SER A 112 3.08 26.65 -10.51
C SER A 112 4.58 26.94 -10.50
N TYR A 113 5.40 25.94 -10.84
CA TYR A 113 6.88 26.05 -10.88
C TYR A 113 7.54 26.41 -9.55
N ILE A 114 7.04 25.83 -8.46
CA ILE A 114 7.59 26.03 -7.12
C ILE A 114 8.46 24.85 -6.72
N ARG A 115 9.63 25.15 -6.16
CA ARG A 115 10.51 24.16 -5.53
C ARG A 115 10.49 24.34 -4.02
N VAL A 116 10.12 23.29 -3.30
CA VAL A 116 10.18 23.22 -1.83
C VAL A 116 11.23 22.18 -1.47
N LYS A 117 12.26 22.60 -0.73
CA LYS A 117 13.38 21.73 -0.37
C LYS A 117 13.74 21.82 1.11
N GLY A 118 13.97 20.67 1.76
CA GLY A 118 14.62 20.60 3.06
C GLY A 118 13.77 21.04 4.25
N LEU A 119 12.44 21.09 4.09
CA LEU A 119 11.54 21.52 5.17
C LEU A 119 11.07 20.35 6.02
N THR A 120 10.91 20.61 7.32
CA THR A 120 10.23 19.72 8.27
C THR A 120 8.88 20.32 8.63
N LEU A 121 7.80 19.63 8.28
CA LEU A 121 6.41 20.07 8.42
C LEU A 121 5.70 19.07 9.34
N LEU A 122 5.33 19.52 10.54
CA LEU A 122 4.79 18.66 11.60
C LEU A 122 3.40 19.13 12.03
N HIS A 123 2.57 18.18 12.49
CA HIS A 123 1.38 18.45 13.30
C HIS A 123 0.32 19.33 12.60
N ALA A 124 0.09 19.09 11.30
CA ALA A 124 -0.94 19.77 10.53
C ALA A 124 -2.34 19.20 10.88
N ALA A 125 -3.34 20.05 11.09
CA ALA A 125 -4.72 19.60 11.35
C ALA A 125 -5.50 19.39 10.05
N THR A 126 -4.97 18.61 9.10
CA THR A 126 -5.65 18.32 7.82
C THR A 126 -6.90 17.45 8.03
N GLY A 127 -7.96 17.71 7.25
CA GLY A 127 -9.22 16.96 7.30
C GLY A 127 -9.24 15.76 6.34
N ALA A 128 -10.24 14.87 6.49
CA ALA A 128 -10.38 13.70 5.63
C ALA A 128 -10.68 14.14 4.18
N PRO A 129 -9.92 13.69 3.17
CA PRO A 129 -10.20 14.01 1.77
C PRO A 129 -11.57 13.44 1.36
N VAL A 130 -12.33 14.07 0.46
CA VAL A 130 -12.05 15.23 -0.41
C VAL A 130 -12.72 16.53 0.11
N PRO A 131 -12.14 17.74 -0.07
CA PRO A 131 -10.92 18.12 -0.82
C PRO A 131 -9.60 17.54 -0.28
N GLN A 132 -8.67 17.22 -1.19
CA GLN A 132 -7.32 16.75 -0.90
C GLN A 132 -6.43 17.94 -0.48
N ARG A 133 -6.43 18.24 0.82
CA ARG A 133 -5.65 19.33 1.42
C ARG A 133 -4.57 18.78 2.36
N GLY A 134 -3.35 18.70 1.86
CA GLY A 134 -2.17 18.19 2.56
C GLY A 134 -1.53 19.20 3.50
N ALA A 135 -0.68 18.72 4.40
CA ALA A 135 0.19 19.57 5.22
C ALA A 135 1.17 20.38 4.35
N LEU A 136 1.63 19.80 3.24
CA LEU A 136 2.28 20.48 2.13
C LEU A 136 1.37 20.37 0.90
N SER A 137 0.86 21.49 0.44
CA SER A 137 -0.10 21.54 -0.66
C SER A 137 0.43 22.35 -1.84
N ALA A 138 0.34 21.79 -3.04
CA ALA A 138 0.55 22.54 -4.27
C ALA A 138 -0.67 23.39 -4.64
N PHE A 139 -1.83 23.13 -4.00
CA PHE A 139 -3.10 23.81 -4.20
C PHE A 139 -3.40 24.01 -5.70
N ARG A 140 -3.46 22.89 -6.43
CA ARG A 140 -3.77 22.84 -7.87
C ARG A 140 -2.69 23.45 -8.78
N GLY A 141 -1.52 23.76 -8.24
CA GLY A 141 -0.33 24.13 -9.02
C GLY A 141 0.31 22.93 -9.73
N HIS A 142 0.97 23.18 -10.85
CA HIS A 142 1.70 22.18 -11.62
C HIS A 142 3.21 22.44 -11.62
N HIS A 143 3.99 21.44 -12.05
CA HIS A 143 5.46 21.56 -12.14
C HIS A 143 6.14 21.87 -10.80
N TRP A 144 5.63 21.32 -9.71
CA TRP A 144 6.26 21.45 -8.40
C TRP A 144 7.43 20.47 -8.26
N ILE A 145 8.45 20.88 -7.51
CA ILE A 145 9.51 19.98 -7.06
C ILE A 145 9.51 20.01 -5.53
N ILE A 146 9.07 18.92 -4.93
CA ILE A 146 9.09 18.71 -3.48
C ILE A 146 10.20 17.70 -3.20
N GLU A 147 11.26 18.13 -2.51
CA GLU A 147 12.39 17.25 -2.27
C GLU A 147 13.06 17.42 -0.92
N ASP A 148 13.65 16.35 -0.40
CA ASP A 148 14.38 16.35 0.87
C ASP A 148 13.52 16.88 2.04
N CYS A 149 12.18 16.80 1.93
CA CYS A 149 11.24 17.29 2.94
C CYS A 149 10.81 16.16 3.87
N THR A 150 10.54 16.50 5.13
CA THR A 150 9.87 15.61 6.08
C THR A 150 8.49 16.16 6.41
N VAL A 151 7.46 15.34 6.20
CA VAL A 151 6.08 15.62 6.61
C VAL A 151 5.71 14.54 7.62
N ASP A 152 5.32 14.92 8.83
CA ASP A 152 5.03 13.96 9.90
C ASP A 152 3.81 14.37 10.72
N TRP A 153 3.05 13.36 11.14
CA TRP A 153 1.79 13.49 11.88
C TRP A 153 0.78 14.51 11.32
N PRO A 154 0.52 14.56 10.01
CA PRO A 154 -0.62 15.31 9.51
C PRO A 154 -1.92 14.60 9.91
N GLY A 155 -2.97 15.40 10.07
CA GLY A 155 -4.30 14.96 10.44
C GLY A 155 -4.76 13.78 9.58
N CYS A 156 -4.91 14.02 8.30
CA CYS A 156 -5.36 13.06 7.30
C CYS A 156 -4.43 12.99 6.09
N VAL A 157 -4.26 14.09 5.35
CA VAL A 157 -3.45 14.15 4.12
C VAL A 157 -2.07 14.75 4.41
N GLY A 158 -1.01 14.10 3.94
CA GLY A 158 0.37 14.59 4.07
C GLY A 158 0.75 15.62 3.01
N VAL A 159 0.71 15.22 1.75
CA VAL A 159 1.08 16.05 0.60
C VAL A 159 0.00 15.97 -0.47
N ASP A 160 -0.32 17.08 -1.13
CA ASP A 160 -1.15 17.08 -2.35
C ASP A 160 -0.46 17.79 -3.53
N VAL A 161 -0.68 17.25 -4.73
CA VAL A 161 -0.10 17.71 -6.01
C VAL A 161 -1.09 17.63 -7.19
N GLY A 162 -2.37 17.45 -6.91
CA GLY A 162 -3.44 17.30 -7.91
C GLY A 162 -4.42 18.47 -7.94
N ASP A 163 -5.59 18.25 -8.53
CA ASP A 163 -6.65 19.25 -8.68
C ASP A 163 -7.52 19.45 -7.42
N GLU A 164 -7.12 18.88 -6.28
CA GLU A 164 -7.75 18.98 -4.94
C GLU A 164 -9.15 18.34 -4.81
N CYS A 165 -10.07 18.57 -5.75
CA CYS A 165 -11.46 18.11 -5.64
C CYS A 165 -12.09 17.83 -7.01
N TRP A 166 -12.76 16.69 -7.16
CA TRP A 166 -13.44 16.29 -8.40
C TRP A 166 -14.68 17.13 -8.75
N HIS A 167 -15.16 17.98 -7.83
CA HIS A 167 -16.26 18.92 -8.11
C HIS A 167 -15.79 20.23 -8.74
N HIS A 168 -14.48 20.44 -8.88
CA HIS A 168 -13.97 21.63 -9.56
C HIS A 168 -14.17 21.55 -11.06
N GLU A 169 -14.46 22.69 -11.68
CA GLU A 169 -14.58 22.78 -13.12
C GLU A 169 -13.23 22.52 -13.80
N HIS A 170 -13.25 21.61 -14.77
CA HIS A 170 -12.10 21.28 -15.61
C HIS A 170 -12.06 22.20 -16.82
N GLU A 171 -11.22 23.24 -16.75
CA GLU A 171 -10.97 24.10 -17.90
C GLU A 171 -10.12 23.39 -18.97
N PRO A 172 -10.56 23.36 -20.24
CA PRO A 172 -9.77 22.78 -21.33
C PRO A 172 -8.36 23.38 -21.39
N GLY A 173 -7.35 22.52 -21.42
CA GLY A 173 -5.94 22.93 -21.49
C GLY A 173 -5.29 23.27 -20.16
N ARG A 174 -6.01 23.24 -19.03
CA ARG A 174 -5.41 23.36 -17.70
C ARG A 174 -4.51 22.16 -17.42
N LEU A 175 -3.30 22.43 -16.96
CA LEU A 175 -2.33 21.39 -16.59
C LEU A 175 -2.48 21.03 -15.11
N THR A 176 -2.47 19.73 -14.83
CA THR A 176 -2.43 19.16 -13.48
C THR A 176 -1.31 18.11 -13.42
N GLY A 177 -0.55 18.09 -12.33
CA GLY A 177 0.63 17.23 -12.17
C GLY A 177 1.91 17.86 -12.71
N TYR A 178 2.69 17.11 -13.51
CA TYR A 178 4.05 17.43 -13.95
C TYR A 178 5.04 17.65 -12.79
N SER A 179 4.69 17.13 -11.61
CA SER A 179 5.39 17.41 -10.37
C SER A 179 6.33 16.25 -10.02
N VAL A 180 7.39 16.60 -9.30
CA VAL A 180 8.39 15.68 -8.78
C VAL A 180 8.32 15.68 -7.27
N VAL A 181 8.12 14.50 -6.68
CA VAL A 181 8.24 14.28 -5.23
C VAL A 181 9.39 13.31 -5.03
N ARG A 182 10.49 13.75 -4.41
CA ARG A 182 11.67 12.89 -4.28
C ARG A 182 12.44 13.02 -2.97
N ARG A 183 12.99 11.91 -2.48
CA ARG A 183 13.78 11.89 -1.23
C ARG A 183 13.04 12.50 -0.03
N CYS A 184 11.71 12.42 -0.03
CA CYS A 184 10.89 12.90 1.06
C CYS A 184 10.62 11.78 2.07
N ARG A 185 10.40 12.17 3.32
CA ARG A 185 9.87 11.31 4.38
C ARG A 185 8.44 11.76 4.66
N ILE A 186 7.45 10.95 4.29
CA ILE A 186 6.04 11.24 4.51
C ILE A 186 5.51 10.21 5.48
N LEU A 187 5.29 10.64 6.72
CA LEU A 187 5.15 9.77 7.88
C LEU A 187 3.82 10.04 8.58
N HIS A 188 3.21 8.98 9.09
CA HIS A 188 2.07 9.02 10.01
C HIS A 188 0.88 9.88 9.54
N ALA A 189 0.61 9.91 8.23
CA ALA A 189 -0.59 10.56 7.72
C ALA A 189 -1.83 9.72 8.01
N GLY A 190 -2.88 10.35 8.54
CA GLY A 190 -4.07 9.63 9.01
C GLY A 190 -4.82 8.85 7.94
N VAL A 191 -4.81 9.34 6.70
CA VAL A 191 -5.57 8.76 5.58
C VAL A 191 -4.65 8.55 4.37
N CYS A 192 -4.06 9.62 3.86
CA CYS A 192 -3.30 9.60 2.61
C CYS A 192 -1.94 10.27 2.76
N GLY A 193 -0.88 9.61 2.28
CA GLY A 193 0.47 10.16 2.31
C GLY A 193 0.67 11.25 1.26
N LEU A 194 0.54 10.86 -0.01
CA LEU A 194 0.64 11.73 -1.18
C LEU A 194 -0.62 11.56 -2.05
N ALA A 195 -1.41 12.62 -2.14
CA ALA A 195 -2.66 12.66 -2.88
C ALA A 195 -2.52 13.44 -4.19
N GLY A 196 -3.26 13.03 -5.23
CA GLY A 196 -3.28 13.76 -6.49
C GLY A 196 -4.40 13.38 -7.42
N LEU A 197 -5.50 14.13 -7.39
CA LEU A 197 -6.53 14.10 -8.43
C LEU A 197 -5.99 14.61 -9.77
N PHE A 198 -6.16 13.84 -10.84
CA PHE A 198 -5.68 14.14 -12.21
C PHE A 198 -4.17 14.40 -12.33
N ALA A 199 -3.38 13.82 -11.42
CA ALA A 199 -1.94 14.04 -11.34
C ALA A 199 -1.19 13.27 -12.45
N ARG A 200 -1.00 13.93 -13.60
CA ARG A 200 -0.30 13.37 -14.77
C ARG A 200 1.19 13.68 -14.75
N HIS A 201 1.99 12.92 -15.49
CA HIS A 201 3.44 13.15 -15.66
C HIS A 201 4.21 13.26 -14.33
N MET A 202 3.80 12.46 -13.35
CA MET A 202 4.38 12.49 -12.01
C MET A 202 5.68 11.68 -11.93
N LEU A 203 6.65 12.20 -11.19
CA LEU A 203 7.80 11.42 -10.73
C LEU A 203 7.76 11.35 -9.20
N VAL A 204 7.60 10.14 -8.66
CA VAL A 204 7.70 9.87 -7.22
C VAL A 204 8.88 8.93 -7.01
N GLU A 205 9.99 9.44 -6.46
CA GLU A 205 11.19 8.61 -6.31
C GLU A 205 12.01 8.80 -5.05
N ASP A 206 12.64 7.71 -4.60
CA ASP A 206 13.53 7.70 -3.45
C ASP A 206 12.86 8.17 -2.13
N CYS A 207 11.54 8.13 -2.02
CA CYS A 207 10.80 8.54 -0.81
C CYS A 207 10.63 7.40 0.21
N LEU A 208 10.42 7.77 1.46
CA LEU A 208 9.91 6.89 2.52
C LEU A 208 8.47 7.29 2.85
N PHE A 209 7.57 6.32 2.79
CA PHE A 209 6.21 6.40 3.30
C PHE A 209 6.07 5.44 4.47
N GLU A 210 5.70 5.93 5.64
CA GLU A 210 5.64 5.12 6.86
C GLU A 210 4.41 5.42 7.71
N GLY A 211 3.73 4.38 8.22
CA GLY A 211 2.65 4.55 9.18
C GLY A 211 1.41 5.27 8.63
N ILE A 212 1.17 5.18 7.32
CA ILE A 212 0.03 5.83 6.67
C ILE A 212 -1.27 5.06 6.94
N GLY A 213 -2.37 5.77 7.16
CA GLY A 213 -3.73 5.21 7.27
C GLY A 213 -4.17 4.91 8.71
N TRP A 214 -3.43 5.38 9.71
CA TRP A 214 -3.69 5.07 11.13
C TRP A 214 -5.09 5.49 11.63
N GLN A 215 -5.79 6.39 10.95
CA GLN A 215 -7.19 6.73 11.28
C GLN A 215 -8.22 5.67 10.89
N LYS A 216 -7.84 4.61 10.15
CA LYS A 216 -8.75 3.53 9.74
C LYS A 216 -9.93 4.03 8.89
N MET A 217 -9.61 4.89 7.92
CA MET A 217 -10.58 5.46 6.98
C MET A 217 -10.48 4.80 5.59
N GLU A 218 -10.18 3.50 5.51
CA GLU A 218 -9.96 2.78 4.24
C GLU A 218 -11.16 2.82 3.28
N LEU A 219 -12.38 2.90 3.83
CA LEU A 219 -13.61 2.96 3.05
C LEU A 219 -13.98 4.39 2.61
N SER A 220 -13.10 5.38 2.85
CA SER A 220 -13.26 6.75 2.33
C SER A 220 -13.01 6.88 0.83
N TRP A 221 -12.60 5.80 0.18
CA TRP A 221 -12.04 5.83 -1.18
C TRP A 221 -10.87 6.79 -1.32
N GLU A 222 -10.07 7.05 -0.29
CA GLU A 222 -8.93 7.96 -0.40
C GLU A 222 -7.67 7.49 0.35
N ALA A 223 -7.75 6.35 1.04
CA ALA A 223 -6.69 5.89 1.91
C ALA A 223 -5.57 5.17 1.15
N GLY A 224 -4.48 5.89 0.88
CA GLY A 224 -3.28 5.32 0.29
C GLY A 224 -2.00 6.06 0.67
N ALA A 225 -0.86 5.37 0.79
CA ALA A 225 0.42 6.06 0.97
C ALA A 225 0.75 6.94 -0.24
N VAL A 226 0.47 6.45 -1.46
CA VAL A 226 0.33 7.27 -2.66
C VAL A 226 -1.04 6.97 -3.26
N LYS A 227 -1.87 7.99 -3.43
CA LYS A 227 -3.13 7.88 -4.16
C LYS A 227 -3.23 8.91 -5.28
N PHE A 228 -3.30 8.44 -6.52
CA PHE A 228 -3.52 9.30 -7.69
C PHE A 228 -4.75 8.91 -8.46
N HIS A 229 -5.39 9.90 -9.06
CA HIS A 229 -6.53 9.69 -9.93
C HIS A 229 -6.26 10.08 -11.37
N ASN A 230 -6.74 9.28 -12.33
CA ASN A 230 -6.50 9.49 -13.76
C ASN A 230 -5.02 9.77 -14.05
N SER A 231 -4.15 8.98 -13.41
CA SER A 231 -2.70 9.14 -13.53
C SER A 231 -2.28 8.71 -14.92
N VAL A 232 -1.55 9.56 -15.64
CA VAL A 232 -1.05 9.25 -16.98
C VAL A 232 0.43 9.58 -17.05
N ASN A 233 1.24 8.69 -17.64
CA ASN A 233 2.69 8.86 -17.80
C ASN A 233 3.44 9.06 -16.46
N GLY A 234 2.98 8.43 -15.38
CA GLY A 234 3.62 8.50 -14.07
C GLY A 234 4.75 7.49 -13.88
N LEU A 235 5.75 7.84 -13.09
CA LEU A 235 6.85 6.96 -12.69
C LEU A 235 7.01 6.98 -11.16
N ILE A 236 6.67 5.85 -10.52
CA ILE A 236 6.78 5.66 -9.08
C ILE A 236 7.89 4.64 -8.84
N ARG A 237 9.08 5.10 -8.41
CA ARG A 237 10.27 4.24 -8.36
C ARG A 237 11.17 4.41 -7.16
N ARG A 238 11.80 3.32 -6.70
CA ARG A 238 12.74 3.32 -5.57
C ARG A 238 12.16 3.92 -4.28
N ASN A 239 10.87 3.79 -4.05
CA ASN A 239 10.26 4.21 -2.79
C ASN A 239 10.21 3.04 -1.80
N VAL A 240 10.19 3.37 -0.51
CA VAL A 240 9.97 2.44 0.58
C VAL A 240 8.62 2.74 1.22
N PHE A 241 7.75 1.74 1.29
CA PHE A 241 6.47 1.78 1.98
C PHE A 241 6.55 0.83 3.17
N LEU A 242 6.42 1.37 4.37
CA LEU A 242 6.61 0.65 5.61
C LEU A 242 5.41 0.81 6.54
N ASN A 243 4.86 -0.29 7.05
CA ASN A 243 3.83 -0.28 8.07
C ASN A 243 2.58 0.55 7.67
N THR A 244 2.15 0.46 6.41
CA THR A 244 0.85 1.01 5.99
C THR A 244 -0.25 0.28 6.75
N PHE A 245 -1.27 1.01 7.20
CA PHE A 245 -2.31 0.48 8.05
C PHE A 245 -3.68 0.84 7.51
N ARG A 246 -4.49 -0.15 7.11
CA ARG A 246 -5.80 0.08 6.48
C ARG A 246 -5.76 1.20 5.43
N ALA A 247 -4.76 1.12 4.58
CA ALA A 247 -4.55 2.00 3.45
C ALA A 247 -3.69 1.24 2.45
N ASP A 248 -3.93 1.43 1.16
CA ASP A 248 -3.11 0.80 0.13
C ASP A 248 -1.75 1.49 0.09
N SER A 249 -0.70 0.79 -0.33
CA SER A 249 0.60 1.46 -0.44
C SER A 249 0.62 2.37 -1.67
N ILE A 250 0.10 1.88 -2.79
CA ILE A 250 -0.15 2.68 -3.98
C ILE A 250 -1.57 2.38 -4.47
N TRP A 251 -2.35 3.42 -4.71
CA TRP A 251 -3.67 3.34 -5.32
C TRP A 251 -3.74 4.29 -6.53
N LEU A 252 -3.96 3.74 -7.72
CA LEU A 252 -4.23 4.51 -8.94
C LEU A 252 -5.70 4.32 -9.37
N ASP A 253 -6.48 5.40 -9.46
CA ASP A 253 -7.95 5.38 -9.46
C ASP A 253 -8.63 6.50 -10.27
N CYS A 254 -9.36 6.36 -11.35
CA CYS A 254 -9.51 5.31 -12.33
C CYS A 254 -8.72 5.73 -13.59
N GLY A 255 -8.85 4.98 -14.70
CA GLY A 255 -8.43 5.47 -16.03
C GLY A 255 -6.96 5.86 -16.10
N ASN A 256 -6.10 4.96 -15.62
CA ASN A 256 -4.67 5.20 -15.48
C ASN A 256 -3.93 4.66 -16.70
N GLU A 257 -3.04 5.44 -17.31
CA GLU A 257 -2.40 5.00 -18.56
C GLU A 257 -0.89 5.24 -18.55
N ASN A 258 -0.13 4.25 -19.02
CA ASN A 258 1.32 4.35 -19.17
C ASN A 258 2.05 4.77 -17.87
N ASN A 259 1.55 4.31 -16.71
CA ASN A 259 2.27 4.45 -15.46
C ASN A 259 3.22 3.27 -15.26
N ARG A 260 4.34 3.54 -14.60
CA ARG A 260 5.30 2.51 -14.19
C ARG A 260 5.57 2.57 -12.70
N ILE A 261 5.29 1.45 -12.02
CA ILE A 261 5.58 1.24 -10.59
C ILE A 261 6.76 0.27 -10.51
N THR A 262 7.97 0.78 -10.25
CA THR A 262 9.19 -0.02 -10.40
C THR A 262 10.24 0.12 -9.31
N GLY A 263 10.82 -1.00 -8.87
CA GLY A 263 11.91 -0.95 -7.88
C GLY A 263 11.46 -0.45 -6.52
N ASN A 264 10.20 -0.63 -6.12
CA ASN A 264 9.72 -0.20 -4.80
C ASN A 264 9.74 -1.36 -3.81
N LEU A 265 9.91 -1.03 -2.54
CA LEU A 265 9.87 -1.95 -1.41
C LEU A 265 8.61 -1.71 -0.59
N PHE A 266 7.80 -2.75 -0.38
CA PHE A 266 6.60 -2.72 0.43
C PHE A 266 6.73 -3.74 1.57
N LEU A 267 6.75 -3.25 2.80
CA LEU A 267 6.91 -4.06 4.00
C LEU A 267 5.76 -3.80 4.97
N ASN A 268 5.10 -4.88 5.37
CA ASN A 268 4.07 -4.91 6.41
C ASN A 268 2.84 -4.03 6.10
N GLY A 269 2.00 -4.50 5.18
CA GLY A 269 0.62 -4.01 5.03
C GLY A 269 -0.26 -4.52 6.15
N ARG A 270 -0.42 -3.73 7.22
CA ARG A 270 -1.15 -4.10 8.43
C ARG A 270 -2.64 -3.85 8.27
N GLU A 271 -3.47 -4.88 8.44
CA GLU A 271 -4.89 -4.82 8.07
C GLU A 271 -5.10 -4.13 6.69
N GLN A 272 -4.16 -4.32 5.76
CA GLN A 272 -4.17 -3.71 4.43
C GLN A 272 -4.92 -4.65 3.49
N ARG A 273 -5.85 -4.12 2.70
CA ARG A 273 -6.58 -4.92 1.71
C ARG A 273 -5.69 -5.30 0.53
N GLU A 274 -4.91 -4.34 0.02
CA GLU A 274 -3.97 -4.56 -1.07
C GLU A 274 -2.73 -3.66 -0.96
N ALA A 275 -1.56 -4.13 -1.41
CA ALA A 275 -0.36 -3.28 -1.43
C ALA A 275 -0.38 -2.32 -2.63
N ILE A 276 -0.64 -2.83 -3.84
CA ILE A 276 -0.82 -2.01 -5.05
C ILE A 276 -2.23 -2.23 -5.59
N PHE A 277 -2.99 -1.14 -5.73
CA PHE A 277 -4.34 -1.15 -6.27
C PHE A 277 -4.43 -0.34 -7.56
N ILE A 278 -4.81 -1.00 -8.66
CA ILE A 278 -5.11 -0.34 -9.94
C ILE A 278 -6.61 -0.51 -10.21
N GLU A 279 -7.32 0.60 -10.18
CA GLU A 279 -8.78 0.62 -10.25
C GLU A 279 -9.27 1.15 -11.60
N CYS A 280 -10.31 0.50 -12.12
CA CYS A 280 -11.16 0.91 -13.23
C CYS A 280 -10.41 1.49 -14.43
N THR A 281 -9.35 0.80 -14.84
CA THR A 281 -8.46 1.22 -15.92
C THR A 281 -8.72 0.36 -17.16
N ARG A 282 -9.33 0.95 -18.19
CA ARG A 282 -9.88 0.19 -19.34
C ARG A 282 -8.98 0.20 -20.55
N ASP A 283 -8.13 1.21 -20.63
CA ASP A 283 -7.32 1.56 -21.78
C ASP A 283 -5.88 1.78 -21.32
N GLY A 284 -4.94 1.64 -22.25
CA GLY A 284 -3.51 1.74 -21.97
C GLY A 284 -2.98 0.62 -21.09
N VAL A 285 -1.67 0.60 -20.92
CA VAL A 285 -0.97 -0.40 -20.10
C VAL A 285 -0.34 0.30 -18.90
N ASN A 286 -0.46 -0.30 -17.72
CA ASN A 286 0.36 0.06 -16.56
C ASN A 286 1.33 -1.07 -16.26
N LEU A 287 2.60 -0.72 -16.06
CA LEU A 287 3.67 -1.69 -15.80
C LEU A 287 4.04 -1.68 -14.32
N ILE A 288 3.93 -2.83 -13.67
CA ILE A 288 4.36 -3.05 -12.28
C ILE A 288 5.53 -4.03 -12.32
N ASP A 289 6.76 -3.52 -12.14
CA ASP A 289 7.95 -4.34 -12.31
C ASP A 289 9.06 -4.19 -11.28
N ASN A 290 9.79 -5.27 -11.00
CA ASN A 290 10.91 -5.25 -10.06
C ASN A 290 10.53 -4.70 -8.67
N ASN A 291 9.34 -4.97 -8.14
CA ASN A 291 8.98 -4.59 -6.77
C ASN A 291 9.18 -5.77 -5.82
N ILE A 292 9.38 -5.46 -4.54
CA ILE A 292 9.36 -6.45 -3.46
C ILE A 292 8.16 -6.12 -2.57
N ILE A 293 7.16 -7.00 -2.54
CA ILE A 293 5.98 -6.91 -1.70
C ILE A 293 6.04 -8.02 -0.66
N TRP A 294 6.05 -7.64 0.60
CA TRP A 294 6.21 -8.59 1.69
C TRP A 294 5.25 -8.31 2.85
N ASN A 295 4.49 -9.34 3.24
CA ASN A 295 3.54 -9.33 4.34
C ASN A 295 2.38 -8.34 4.14
N VAL A 296 1.30 -8.81 3.50
CA VAL A 296 0.02 -8.09 3.39
C VAL A 296 -1.03 -8.85 4.20
N GLU A 297 -1.47 -8.29 5.33
CA GLU A 297 -2.19 -9.04 6.34
C GLU A 297 -3.67 -9.31 6.01
N GLY A 298 -4.26 -8.48 5.12
CA GLY A 298 -5.69 -8.47 4.84
C GLY A 298 -6.49 -7.71 5.92
N ARG A 299 -7.49 -6.96 5.48
CA ARG A 299 -8.56 -6.38 6.30
C ARG A 299 -9.81 -7.23 6.23
N PHE A 300 -10.07 -8.01 7.27
CA PHE A 300 -11.28 -8.82 7.35
C PHE A 300 -11.79 -8.87 8.79
N ASP A 301 -13.04 -9.27 8.95
CA ASP A 301 -13.62 -9.57 10.25
C ASP A 301 -13.43 -11.05 10.55
N PRO A 302 -12.57 -11.44 11.51
CA PRO A 302 -12.34 -12.84 11.82
C PRO A 302 -13.61 -13.58 12.26
N SER A 303 -14.60 -12.86 12.81
CA SER A 303 -15.86 -13.46 13.25
C SER A 303 -16.77 -13.87 12.09
N LYS A 304 -16.54 -13.31 10.88
CA LYS A 304 -17.26 -13.66 9.65
C LYS A 304 -16.64 -14.84 8.91
N ILE A 305 -15.52 -15.38 9.40
CA ILE A 305 -14.88 -16.55 8.80
C ILE A 305 -15.56 -17.81 9.37
N PRO A 306 -16.32 -18.56 8.55
CA PRO A 306 -17.03 -19.73 9.03
C PRO A 306 -16.01 -20.80 9.48
N ALA A 307 -16.27 -21.43 10.62
CA ALA A 307 -15.49 -22.59 11.04
C ALA A 307 -15.77 -23.77 10.10
N GLU A 308 -14.71 -24.45 9.65
CA GLU A 308 -14.81 -25.56 8.71
C GLU A 308 -14.25 -26.85 9.34
N PRO A 309 -15.05 -27.57 10.14
CA PRO A 309 -14.60 -28.81 10.76
C PRO A 309 -14.53 -29.95 9.73
N GLY A 310 -13.42 -30.69 9.76
CA GLY A 310 -13.22 -31.87 8.92
C GLY A 310 -13.19 -31.53 7.44
N SER A 311 -14.08 -32.12 6.64
CA SER A 311 -14.15 -31.97 5.19
C SER A 311 -15.20 -30.96 4.72
N SER A 312 -15.81 -30.16 5.61
CA SER A 312 -16.90 -29.24 5.24
C SER A 312 -16.51 -28.21 4.17
N GLY A 313 -15.23 -27.83 4.12
CA GLY A 313 -14.69 -26.94 3.10
C GLY A 313 -14.47 -27.59 1.72
N TRP A 314 -14.38 -28.92 1.64
CA TRP A 314 -13.95 -29.62 0.43
C TRP A 314 -14.95 -29.56 -0.72
N TYR A 315 -16.22 -29.26 -0.42
CA TYR A 315 -17.30 -29.23 -1.40
C TYR A 315 -17.66 -27.80 -1.83
N LYS A 316 -16.88 -26.80 -1.42
CA LYS A 316 -17.08 -25.42 -1.84
C LYS A 316 -16.76 -25.25 -3.31
N LEU A 317 -17.61 -24.48 -3.98
CA LEU A 317 -17.45 -24.12 -5.39
C LEU A 317 -16.74 -22.78 -5.57
N VAL A 318 -16.71 -21.96 -4.52
CA VAL A 318 -16.10 -20.63 -4.44
C VAL A 318 -15.48 -20.44 -3.06
N GLU A 319 -14.42 -19.64 -2.97
CA GLU A 319 -13.88 -19.22 -1.68
C GLU A 319 -14.73 -18.14 -1.01
N ASN A 320 -14.51 -17.96 0.29
CA ASN A 320 -15.12 -16.86 1.03
C ASN A 320 -14.45 -15.54 0.63
N ASP A 321 -15.23 -14.58 0.18
CA ASP A 321 -14.79 -13.23 -0.22
C ASP A 321 -14.49 -12.31 0.97
N ALA A 322 -14.75 -12.75 2.21
CA ALA A 322 -14.48 -11.97 3.42
C ALA A 322 -12.99 -11.73 3.67
N VAL A 323 -12.08 -12.58 3.16
CA VAL A 323 -10.63 -12.46 3.36
C VAL A 323 -9.98 -11.84 2.13
N ASN A 324 -9.34 -10.69 2.32
CA ASN A 324 -8.48 -10.04 1.32
C ASN A 324 -7.01 -10.05 1.79
N GLY A 325 -6.18 -9.14 1.28
CA GLY A 325 -4.76 -9.04 1.56
C GLY A 325 -3.93 -9.41 0.33
N TYR A 326 -4.13 -8.65 -0.74
CA TYR A 326 -3.53 -8.90 -2.05
C TYR A 326 -2.19 -8.19 -2.21
N GLY A 327 -1.25 -8.82 -2.91
CA GLY A 327 -0.02 -8.12 -3.30
C GLY A 327 -0.33 -7.03 -4.32
N ILE A 328 -0.93 -7.43 -5.44
CA ILE A 328 -1.37 -6.55 -6.52
C ILE A 328 -2.83 -6.86 -6.83
N TYR A 329 -3.67 -5.82 -6.84
CA TYR A 329 -5.09 -5.91 -7.16
C TYR A 329 -5.43 -5.05 -8.38
N GLY A 330 -6.03 -5.68 -9.39
CA GLY A 330 -6.71 -4.99 -10.49
C GLY A 330 -8.24 -5.10 -10.38
N GLU A 331 -8.94 -4.01 -10.04
CA GLU A 331 -10.41 -4.01 -10.04
C GLU A 331 -10.95 -3.31 -11.28
N GLY A 332 -11.58 -4.04 -12.19
CA GLY A 332 -12.05 -3.50 -13.46
C GLY A 332 -10.93 -2.91 -14.29
N THR A 333 -9.73 -3.46 -14.15
CA THR A 333 -8.56 -3.00 -14.87
C THR A 333 -8.25 -4.02 -15.95
N ASP A 334 -8.24 -3.59 -17.21
CA ASP A 334 -7.76 -4.37 -18.35
C ASP A 334 -6.27 -4.05 -18.60
N HIS A 335 -5.58 -4.88 -19.37
CA HIS A 335 -4.23 -4.63 -19.92
C HIS A 335 -3.11 -4.42 -18.86
N LEU A 336 -3.27 -4.96 -17.65
CA LEU A 336 -2.28 -4.79 -16.59
C LEU A 336 -1.05 -5.67 -16.84
N TYR A 337 0.15 -5.10 -16.74
CA TYR A 337 1.40 -5.83 -16.97
C TYR A 337 2.23 -5.91 -15.69
N VAL A 338 2.47 -7.13 -15.19
CA VAL A 338 3.13 -7.39 -13.90
C VAL A 338 4.33 -8.30 -14.11
N ALA A 339 5.54 -7.75 -13.94
CA ALA A 339 6.77 -8.46 -14.31
C ALA A 339 7.90 -8.41 -13.27
N HIS A 340 8.62 -9.50 -13.06
CA HIS A 340 9.86 -9.48 -12.24
C HIS A 340 9.69 -9.03 -10.78
N ASN A 341 8.50 -9.16 -10.19
CA ASN A 341 8.28 -8.83 -8.78
C ASN A 341 8.62 -10.02 -7.87
N LEU A 342 8.92 -9.75 -6.60
CA LEU A 342 8.88 -10.72 -5.52
C LEU A 342 7.67 -10.39 -4.64
N ILE A 343 6.70 -11.30 -4.58
CA ILE A 343 5.44 -11.11 -3.87
C ILE A 343 5.30 -12.24 -2.85
N GLY A 344 5.37 -11.90 -1.58
CA GLY A 344 5.39 -12.90 -0.52
C GLY A 344 4.57 -12.56 0.70
N LEU A 345 4.04 -13.60 1.35
CA LEU A 345 3.27 -13.51 2.60
C LEU A 345 2.03 -12.60 2.48
N CYS A 346 1.37 -12.62 1.32
CA CYS A 346 0.05 -12.04 1.15
C CYS A 346 -0.99 -12.98 1.77
N ARG A 347 -1.90 -12.46 2.61
CA ARG A 347 -2.99 -13.26 3.18
C ARG A 347 -3.92 -13.81 2.10
N GLY A 348 -4.24 -12.98 1.11
CA GLY A 348 -5.01 -13.35 -0.07
C GLY A 348 -4.08 -13.85 -1.18
N SER A 349 -4.36 -13.42 -2.41
CA SER A 349 -3.54 -13.75 -3.57
C SER A 349 -2.34 -12.83 -3.74
N GLY A 350 -1.25 -13.34 -4.32
CA GLY A 350 -0.14 -12.47 -4.74
C GLY A 350 -0.57 -11.48 -5.83
N TYR A 351 -1.27 -11.98 -6.84
CA TYR A 351 -1.99 -11.20 -7.85
C TYR A 351 -3.47 -11.60 -7.83
N TYR A 352 -4.36 -10.61 -7.71
CA TYR A 352 -5.80 -10.80 -7.78
C TYR A 352 -6.39 -9.79 -8.76
N GLU A 353 -7.40 -10.21 -9.51
CA GLU A 353 -8.05 -9.35 -10.48
C GLU A 353 -9.54 -9.66 -10.56
N LYS A 354 -10.37 -8.61 -10.61
CA LYS A 354 -11.83 -8.72 -10.52
C LYS A 354 -12.53 -7.79 -11.51
N PRO A 355 -13.45 -8.29 -12.34
CA PRO A 355 -14.23 -7.44 -13.23
C PRO A 355 -15.24 -6.58 -12.45
N VAL A 356 -15.44 -5.34 -12.90
CA VAL A 356 -16.54 -4.47 -12.44
C VAL A 356 -17.29 -3.88 -13.65
N ALA A 357 -17.82 -4.78 -14.48
CA ALA A 357 -18.47 -4.44 -15.76
C ALA A 357 -19.68 -3.48 -15.65
N PHE A 358 -20.30 -3.40 -14.47
CA PHE A 358 -21.44 -2.51 -14.20
C PHE A 358 -21.05 -1.11 -13.72
N ARG A 359 -19.75 -0.85 -13.44
CA ARG A 359 -19.25 0.49 -13.12
C ARG A 359 -19.05 1.30 -14.42
N GLN A 360 -20.17 1.61 -15.04
CA GLN A 360 -20.28 2.38 -16.28
C GLN A 360 -20.41 3.87 -15.95
N SER A 361 -19.78 4.74 -16.74
CA SER A 361 -19.85 6.20 -16.56
C SER A 361 -19.96 6.88 -17.91
N GLY A 362 -20.94 7.78 -18.06
CA GLY A 362 -21.18 8.48 -19.32
C GLY A 362 -21.44 7.50 -20.48
N ILE A 363 -20.60 7.57 -21.51
CA ILE A 363 -20.66 6.70 -22.70
C ILE A 363 -19.75 5.47 -22.60
N ASP A 364 -18.98 5.34 -21.51
CA ASP A 364 -17.95 4.32 -21.36
C ASP A 364 -18.48 3.04 -20.70
N ARG A 365 -17.85 1.91 -21.08
CA ARG A 365 -18.11 0.59 -20.49
C ARG A 365 -17.58 0.47 -19.07
N GLY A 366 -17.92 -0.59 -18.35
CA GLY A 366 -17.17 -1.01 -17.16
C GLY A 366 -15.87 -1.74 -17.52
N GLY A 367 -15.01 -1.91 -16.52
CA GLY A 367 -13.79 -2.69 -16.64
C GLY A 367 -14.05 -4.19 -16.69
N THR A 368 -13.34 -4.92 -17.54
CA THR A 368 -13.61 -6.34 -17.76
C THR A 368 -12.55 -7.31 -17.25
N SER A 369 -11.41 -6.78 -16.82
CA SER A 369 -10.30 -7.54 -16.27
C SER A 369 -9.75 -8.61 -17.22
N ARG A 370 -9.34 -8.15 -18.39
CA ARG A 370 -8.78 -8.96 -19.49
C ARG A 370 -7.42 -8.45 -19.91
N ASP A 371 -6.68 -9.32 -20.61
CA ASP A 371 -5.37 -9.01 -21.20
C ASP A 371 -4.33 -8.62 -20.14
N ALA A 372 -4.44 -9.18 -18.93
CA ALA A 372 -3.39 -9.07 -17.92
C ALA A 372 -2.21 -10.00 -18.28
N HIS A 373 -0.99 -9.50 -18.10
CA HIS A 373 0.24 -10.24 -18.37
C HIS A 373 1.08 -10.38 -17.10
N ILE A 374 1.15 -11.60 -16.54
CA ILE A 374 1.98 -11.93 -15.37
C ILE A 374 3.27 -12.65 -15.81
N ARG A 375 4.41 -11.95 -15.79
CA ARG A 375 5.69 -12.47 -16.32
C ARG A 375 6.79 -12.55 -15.27
N ASN A 376 7.49 -13.68 -15.21
CA ASN A 376 8.77 -13.74 -14.51
C ASN A 376 8.73 -13.27 -13.04
N ASN A 377 7.62 -13.44 -12.32
CA ASN A 377 7.51 -13.05 -10.91
C ASN A 377 7.92 -14.22 -9.98
N ILE A 378 8.30 -13.92 -8.74
CA ILE A 378 8.40 -14.91 -7.66
C ILE A 378 7.21 -14.71 -6.73
N PHE A 379 6.41 -15.76 -6.55
CA PHE A 379 5.36 -15.81 -5.54
C PHE A 379 5.81 -16.70 -4.37
N TYR A 380 5.73 -16.20 -3.15
CA TYR A 380 6.18 -16.91 -1.96
C TYR A 380 5.10 -16.97 -0.89
N GLN A 381 4.58 -18.17 -0.59
CA GLN A 381 3.62 -18.38 0.52
C GLN A 381 2.46 -17.37 0.53
N CYS A 382 1.87 -17.08 -0.62
CA CYS A 382 0.60 -16.34 -0.67
C CYS A 382 -0.52 -17.28 -0.20
N GLY A 383 -1.48 -16.77 0.55
CA GLY A 383 -2.46 -17.58 1.27
C GLY A 383 -3.42 -18.31 0.33
N ASN A 384 -4.33 -17.57 -0.31
CA ASN A 384 -5.34 -18.19 -1.18
C ASN A 384 -4.72 -18.69 -2.49
N ALA A 385 -3.95 -17.84 -3.18
CA ALA A 385 -3.37 -18.15 -4.48
C ALA A 385 -2.09 -17.36 -4.75
N ALA A 386 -1.27 -17.82 -5.68
CA ALA A 386 -0.26 -16.97 -6.30
C ALA A 386 -0.94 -15.99 -7.26
N ILE A 387 -1.78 -16.52 -8.16
CA ILE A 387 -2.46 -15.79 -9.22
C ILE A 387 -3.94 -16.16 -9.22
N THR A 388 -4.80 -15.14 -9.28
CA THR A 388 -6.24 -15.31 -9.47
C THR A 388 -6.70 -14.44 -10.62
N PHE A 389 -6.97 -15.07 -11.76
CA PHE A 389 -7.58 -14.43 -12.91
C PHE A 389 -9.10 -14.55 -12.86
N PRO A 390 -9.83 -13.58 -13.40
CA PRO A 390 -11.27 -13.71 -13.55
C PRO A 390 -11.63 -14.60 -14.72
N THR A 391 -10.88 -14.57 -15.82
CA THR A 391 -11.16 -15.34 -17.04
C THR A 391 -9.87 -15.88 -17.67
N ARG A 392 -10.02 -16.73 -18.69
CA ARG A 392 -8.90 -17.25 -19.51
C ARG A 392 -8.35 -16.24 -20.53
N ASP A 393 -8.89 -15.03 -20.59
CA ASP A 393 -8.46 -13.98 -21.52
C ASP A 393 -7.21 -13.22 -21.03
N ASN A 394 -6.52 -13.77 -20.02
CA ASN A 394 -5.28 -13.24 -19.43
C ASN A 394 -4.14 -14.21 -19.74
N ASP A 395 -2.89 -13.82 -19.48
CA ASP A 395 -1.74 -14.65 -19.80
C ASP A 395 -0.66 -14.60 -18.70
N SER A 396 0.01 -15.72 -18.48
CA SER A 396 1.01 -15.88 -17.42
C SER A 396 2.16 -16.78 -17.90
N ASP A 397 3.42 -16.36 -17.74
CA ASP A 397 4.57 -17.22 -18.05
C ASP A 397 5.88 -16.85 -17.31
N GLY A 398 6.78 -17.83 -17.19
CA GLY A 398 8.12 -17.68 -16.63
C GLY A 398 8.18 -17.41 -15.12
N ASN A 399 7.08 -17.59 -14.38
CA ASN A 399 7.01 -17.34 -12.95
C ASN A 399 7.67 -18.46 -12.10
N LEU A 400 7.99 -18.12 -10.85
CA LEU A 400 8.48 -19.05 -9.83
C LEU A 400 7.48 -19.12 -8.68
N PHE A 401 6.91 -20.29 -8.43
CA PHE A 401 5.97 -20.53 -7.33
C PHE A 401 6.68 -21.22 -6.17
N VAL A 402 6.96 -20.47 -5.11
CA VAL A 402 7.78 -20.92 -3.97
C VAL A 402 6.91 -21.19 -2.76
N ASN A 403 7.01 -22.40 -2.21
CA ASN A 403 6.23 -22.85 -1.04
C ASN A 403 4.71 -22.62 -1.21
N MET A 404 4.21 -22.75 -2.43
CA MET A 404 2.79 -22.67 -2.71
C MET A 404 2.15 -24.05 -2.53
N HIS A 405 0.94 -24.09 -1.98
CA HIS A 405 0.25 -25.33 -1.64
C HIS A 405 -1.11 -25.42 -2.34
N GLY A 406 -1.51 -26.62 -2.74
CA GLY A 406 -2.86 -26.86 -3.29
C GLY A 406 -3.12 -26.19 -4.64
N GLY A 407 -4.36 -25.70 -4.82
CA GLY A 407 -4.85 -25.03 -6.02
C GLY A 407 -4.57 -23.53 -6.02
N TYR A 408 -3.28 -23.17 -6.07
CA TYR A 408 -2.82 -21.79 -5.94
C TYR A 408 -2.84 -20.97 -7.24
N LEU A 409 -3.30 -21.54 -8.35
CA LEU A 409 -3.50 -20.85 -9.63
C LEU A 409 -4.97 -20.93 -10.01
N ARG A 410 -5.61 -19.78 -10.23
CA ARG A 410 -7.07 -19.72 -10.34
C ARG A 410 -7.59 -18.99 -11.55
N VAL A 411 -8.70 -19.51 -12.08
CA VAL A 411 -9.58 -18.81 -13.01
C VAL A 411 -10.99 -18.85 -12.43
N MET A 412 -11.57 -17.69 -12.12
CA MET A 412 -12.85 -17.62 -11.41
C MET A 412 -14.05 -17.94 -12.30
N TYR A 413 -14.04 -17.52 -13.57
CA TYR A 413 -15.18 -17.61 -14.47
C TYR A 413 -14.92 -18.38 -15.78
N PRO A 414 -15.94 -19.10 -16.30
CA PRO A 414 -17.26 -19.30 -15.69
C PRO A 414 -17.18 -20.19 -14.43
N GLU A 415 -18.11 -19.99 -13.49
CA GLU A 415 -18.19 -20.83 -12.28
C GLU A 415 -18.47 -22.31 -12.63
N PRO A 416 -18.02 -23.27 -11.80
CA PRO A 416 -17.23 -23.07 -10.58
C PRO A 416 -15.77 -22.69 -10.86
N GLU A 417 -15.09 -22.11 -9.88
CA GLU A 417 -13.69 -21.68 -10.04
C GLU A 417 -12.76 -22.85 -10.39
N LEU A 418 -11.82 -22.62 -11.31
CA LEU A 418 -10.72 -23.53 -11.54
C LEU A 418 -9.65 -23.28 -10.48
N CYS A 419 -9.36 -24.29 -9.65
CA CYS A 419 -8.29 -24.25 -8.66
C CYS A 419 -7.21 -25.26 -9.04
N LEU A 420 -6.12 -24.78 -9.64
CA LEU A 420 -5.10 -25.62 -10.26
C LEU A 420 -3.74 -25.42 -9.60
N HIS A 421 -2.91 -26.43 -9.76
CA HIS A 421 -1.47 -26.34 -9.53
C HIS A 421 -0.72 -26.23 -10.87
N LEU A 422 0.57 -25.91 -10.85
CA LEU A 422 1.32 -25.61 -12.08
C LEU A 422 1.21 -26.68 -13.20
N PRO A 423 1.41 -27.99 -12.97
CA PRO A 423 1.24 -28.95 -14.07
C PRO A 423 -0.14 -28.95 -14.74
N ALA A 424 -1.23 -28.83 -13.96
CA ALA A 424 -2.59 -28.79 -14.48
C ALA A 424 -2.89 -27.44 -15.16
N TRP A 425 -2.31 -26.35 -14.66
CA TRP A 425 -2.37 -25.02 -15.26
C TRP A 425 -1.75 -25.02 -16.67
N LYS A 426 -0.57 -25.66 -16.82
CA LYS A 426 0.08 -25.91 -18.11
C LYS A 426 -0.78 -26.76 -19.04
N GLU A 427 -1.28 -27.89 -18.54
CA GLU A 427 -2.03 -28.86 -19.34
C GLU A 427 -3.37 -28.30 -19.84
N PHE A 428 -4.16 -27.69 -18.96
CA PHE A 428 -5.54 -27.33 -19.28
C PHE A 428 -5.70 -25.93 -19.86
N LEU A 429 -4.78 -25.01 -19.53
CA LEU A 429 -4.87 -23.61 -19.95
C LEU A 429 -3.73 -23.19 -20.89
N GLY A 430 -2.62 -23.93 -20.93
CA GLY A 430 -1.45 -23.54 -21.73
C GLY A 430 -0.67 -22.37 -21.13
N PHE A 431 -0.96 -21.98 -19.89
CA PHE A 431 -0.24 -20.93 -19.18
C PHE A 431 1.00 -21.47 -18.46
N ASP A 432 1.95 -20.58 -18.22
CA ASP A 432 3.13 -20.81 -17.39
C ASP A 432 4.02 -21.97 -17.87
N LEU A 433 4.07 -22.23 -19.19
CA LEU A 433 4.82 -23.34 -19.79
C LEU A 433 6.29 -23.38 -19.34
N HIS A 434 6.91 -22.21 -19.14
CA HIS A 434 8.30 -22.06 -18.73
C HIS A 434 8.48 -21.80 -17.23
N SER A 435 7.38 -21.72 -16.47
CA SER A 435 7.41 -21.53 -15.03
C SER A 435 7.78 -22.81 -14.29
N GLN A 436 8.17 -22.66 -13.03
CA GLN A 436 8.63 -23.75 -12.19
C GLN A 436 8.18 -23.58 -10.74
N GLU A 437 8.26 -24.68 -9.98
CA GLU A 437 7.91 -24.71 -8.57
C GLU A 437 9.15 -24.94 -7.71
N ALA A 438 9.18 -24.31 -6.54
CA ALA A 438 10.29 -24.43 -5.63
C ALA A 438 9.84 -24.57 -4.18
N PHE A 439 10.67 -25.23 -3.39
CA PHE A 439 10.60 -25.21 -1.93
C PHE A 439 11.88 -24.58 -1.40
N LEU A 440 11.79 -23.33 -0.94
CA LEU A 440 12.91 -22.51 -0.47
C LEU A 440 12.54 -21.83 0.84
N GLN A 441 13.52 -21.44 1.64
CA GLN A 441 13.30 -20.53 2.75
C GLN A 441 13.63 -19.11 2.31
N VAL A 442 12.69 -18.19 2.49
CA VAL A 442 12.88 -16.77 2.18
C VAL A 442 12.60 -15.95 3.44
N GLN A 443 13.58 -15.14 3.85
CA GLN A 443 13.55 -14.42 5.12
C GLN A 443 14.01 -12.98 4.92
N LEU A 444 13.30 -12.05 5.54
CA LEU A 444 13.82 -10.69 5.73
C LEU A 444 14.92 -10.74 6.80
N GLN A 445 15.88 -9.84 6.67
CA GLN A 445 16.93 -9.64 7.67
C GLN A 445 16.84 -8.24 8.26
N GLU A 446 16.82 -8.18 9.58
CA GLU A 446 16.76 -6.94 10.37
C GLU A 446 18.19 -6.52 10.78
N GLU A 447 18.44 -5.21 10.93
CA GLU A 447 19.76 -4.66 11.28
C GLU A 447 20.29 -5.22 12.63
N ALA A 448 19.41 -5.58 13.57
CA ALA A 448 19.79 -6.16 14.86
C ALA A 448 20.34 -7.61 14.76
N ASP A 449 19.98 -8.35 13.70
CA ASP A 449 20.53 -9.68 13.42
C ASP A 449 22.00 -9.59 12.97
N GLU A 450 22.40 -8.49 12.34
CA GLU A 450 23.79 -8.25 11.91
C GLU A 450 24.75 -8.08 13.09
N LEU A 451 24.34 -7.30 14.11
CA LEU A 451 25.19 -6.96 15.25
C LEU A 451 25.32 -8.12 16.26
N SER A 452 24.37 -9.06 16.26
CA SER A 452 24.30 -10.14 17.25
C SER A 452 24.76 -11.51 16.75
N GLY A 453 24.98 -11.68 15.43
CA GLY A 453 25.37 -12.96 14.84
C GLY A 453 24.34 -14.08 15.05
N ARG A 454 23.09 -13.74 15.40
CA ARG A 454 22.00 -14.69 15.62
C ARG A 454 21.24 -14.95 14.33
N SER A 455 20.83 -16.21 14.17
CA SER A 455 19.97 -16.65 13.06
C SER A 455 18.51 -16.36 13.40
N ASN A 456 17.90 -15.53 12.56
CA ASN A 456 16.50 -15.52 12.14
C ASN A 456 15.44 -15.25 13.21
N THR A 457 14.77 -14.10 13.09
CA THR A 457 13.38 -13.97 13.55
C THR A 457 12.52 -15.02 12.86
N ALA A 458 11.67 -15.68 13.64
CA ALA A 458 10.74 -16.69 13.14
C ALA A 458 9.84 -16.08 12.06
N LEU A 459 9.67 -16.81 10.93
CA LEU A 459 8.66 -16.63 9.88
C LEU A 459 7.87 -15.30 9.93
N GLY A 460 8.43 -14.27 9.28
CA GLY A 460 7.64 -13.58 8.26
C GLY A 460 6.93 -12.27 8.62
N LYS A 461 7.40 -11.49 9.58
CA LYS A 461 7.02 -10.07 9.70
C LYS A 461 8.23 -9.25 10.09
N ALA A 462 8.46 -8.11 9.44
CA ALA A 462 9.43 -7.17 9.98
C ALA A 462 8.84 -6.57 11.27
N LYS A 463 9.61 -6.54 12.36
CA LYS A 463 9.22 -5.82 13.57
C LYS A 463 9.08 -4.35 13.22
N SER A 464 8.04 -3.71 13.77
CA SER A 464 7.68 -2.32 13.41
C SER A 464 8.82 -1.31 13.59
N ASP A 465 9.78 -1.63 14.47
CA ASP A 465 10.81 -0.70 14.92
C ASP A 465 12.22 -1.07 14.42
N GLU A 466 12.37 -2.21 13.72
CA GLU A 466 13.67 -2.68 13.23
C GLU A 466 13.85 -2.40 11.74
N LYS A 467 14.98 -1.80 11.38
CA LYS A 467 15.32 -1.52 9.99
C LYS A 467 15.58 -2.83 9.26
N VAL A 468 14.77 -3.14 8.26
CA VAL A 468 15.03 -4.25 7.35
C VAL A 468 16.11 -3.84 6.36
N VAL A 469 17.17 -4.65 6.32
CA VAL A 469 18.42 -4.32 5.61
C VAL A 469 18.73 -5.32 4.51
N GLY A 470 17.94 -6.38 4.37
CA GLY A 470 18.09 -7.33 3.27
C GLY A 470 17.08 -8.45 3.25
N ILE A 471 17.22 -9.30 2.25
CA ILE A 471 16.49 -10.56 2.10
C ILE A 471 17.47 -11.70 1.85
N LEU A 472 17.16 -12.86 2.40
CA LEU A 472 17.95 -14.09 2.32
C LEU A 472 17.11 -15.20 1.67
N PHE A 473 17.73 -15.91 0.73
CA PHE A 473 17.20 -17.16 0.19
C PHE A 473 18.06 -18.31 0.71
N SER A 474 17.44 -19.39 1.16
CA SER A 474 18.12 -20.59 1.63
C SER A 474 17.46 -21.84 1.08
N THR A 475 18.22 -22.94 1.06
CA THR A 475 17.75 -24.27 0.67
C THR A 475 16.53 -24.65 1.51
N GLY A 476 15.45 -25.05 0.83
CA GLY A 476 14.23 -25.50 1.49
C GLY A 476 14.24 -26.99 1.79
N GLN A 477 13.14 -27.44 2.39
CA GLN A 477 12.93 -28.84 2.71
C GLN A 477 11.82 -29.42 1.82
N THR A 478 11.85 -30.74 1.66
CA THR A 478 10.79 -31.47 0.96
C THR A 478 9.44 -31.20 1.62
N PRO A 479 8.39 -30.85 0.85
CA PRO A 479 7.05 -30.64 1.41
C PRO A 479 6.46 -31.92 1.98
N PHE A 480 5.42 -31.77 2.79
CA PHE A 480 4.55 -32.88 3.15
C PHE A 480 3.72 -33.32 1.93
N GLY A 481 3.66 -34.63 1.68
CA GLY A 481 2.91 -35.22 0.57
C GLY A 481 3.35 -36.65 0.31
N LEU A 482 2.66 -37.35 -0.60
CA LEU A 482 3.09 -38.70 -0.98
C LEU A 482 4.40 -38.63 -1.78
N PRO A 483 5.39 -39.50 -1.51
CA PRO A 483 6.70 -39.44 -2.17
C PRO A 483 6.62 -39.44 -3.70
N GLU A 484 5.68 -40.20 -4.26
CA GLU A 484 5.50 -40.29 -5.71
C GLU A 484 4.93 -39.00 -6.32
N GLU A 485 4.01 -38.33 -5.63
CA GLU A 485 3.46 -37.03 -6.06
C GLU A 485 4.56 -35.97 -6.08
N ILE A 486 5.36 -35.91 -5.01
CA ILE A 486 6.47 -34.98 -4.87
C ILE A 486 7.51 -35.21 -5.99
N ARG A 487 7.84 -36.47 -6.29
CA ARG A 487 8.78 -36.82 -7.37
C ARG A 487 8.32 -36.31 -8.73
N ARG A 488 7.02 -36.40 -9.04
CA ARG A 488 6.45 -35.96 -10.33
C ARG A 488 6.44 -34.44 -10.51
N ARG A 489 6.53 -33.68 -9.42
CA ARG A 489 6.46 -32.21 -9.45
C ARG A 489 7.81 -31.55 -9.76
N HIS A 490 8.92 -32.28 -9.66
CA HIS A 490 10.26 -31.76 -9.98
C HIS A 490 10.59 -30.42 -9.30
N PHE A 491 10.28 -30.29 -8.00
CA PHE A 491 10.53 -29.06 -7.24
C PHE A 491 12.02 -28.68 -7.20
N VAL A 492 12.28 -27.38 -7.29
CA VAL A 492 13.60 -26.78 -7.05
C VAL A 492 13.79 -26.58 -5.54
N TYR A 493 14.89 -27.07 -4.98
CA TYR A 493 15.17 -26.96 -3.53
C TYR A 493 16.30 -26.00 -3.19
N ARG A 494 17.15 -25.65 -4.16
CA ARG A 494 18.28 -24.73 -3.98
C ARG A 494 18.07 -23.51 -4.88
N PRO A 495 18.31 -22.27 -4.37
CA PRO A 495 18.17 -21.07 -5.20
C PRO A 495 19.04 -21.09 -6.47
N GLU A 496 20.18 -21.78 -6.44
CA GLU A 496 21.10 -21.91 -7.58
C GLU A 496 20.56 -22.80 -8.71
N ASP A 497 19.60 -23.69 -8.42
CA ASP A 497 19.02 -24.62 -9.39
C ASP A 497 17.79 -24.04 -10.09
N ILE A 498 17.43 -22.79 -9.78
CA ILE A 498 16.33 -22.09 -10.44
C ILE A 498 16.70 -21.90 -11.93
N SER A 499 15.88 -22.45 -12.82
CA SER A 499 16.10 -22.29 -14.26
C SER A 499 15.85 -20.85 -14.69
N ARG A 500 16.60 -20.43 -15.71
CA ARG A 500 16.36 -19.16 -16.38
C ARG A 500 15.18 -19.27 -17.34
N VAL A 501 14.42 -18.18 -17.47
CA VAL A 501 13.26 -18.00 -18.34
C VAL A 501 13.55 -16.91 -19.37
N GLU A 502 12.68 -16.73 -20.36
CA GLU A 502 12.86 -15.68 -21.36
C GLU A 502 12.84 -14.28 -20.72
N ALA A 503 13.70 -13.39 -21.22
CA ALA A 503 13.76 -12.02 -20.75
C ALA A 503 12.52 -11.22 -21.19
N ASP A 504 11.92 -10.46 -20.27
CA ASP A 504 10.83 -9.57 -20.61
C ASP A 504 11.34 -8.33 -21.37
N ALA A 505 10.79 -8.07 -22.55
CA ALA A 505 11.23 -6.97 -23.41
C ALA A 505 11.03 -5.58 -22.79
N HIS A 506 10.08 -5.44 -21.85
CA HIS A 506 9.76 -4.20 -21.17
C HIS A 506 10.66 -3.94 -19.95
N VAL A 507 11.29 -4.99 -19.39
CA VAL A 507 12.04 -4.93 -18.13
C VAL A 507 13.54 -5.14 -18.34
N LYS A 508 14.27 -4.04 -18.53
CA LYS A 508 15.71 -4.05 -18.87
C LYS A 508 16.67 -4.09 -17.68
N CYS A 509 16.18 -3.79 -16.47
CA CYS A 509 16.97 -3.71 -15.25
C CYS A 509 16.38 -4.58 -14.15
N ASP A 510 17.18 -4.86 -13.13
CA ASP A 510 16.75 -5.50 -11.88
C ASP A 510 16.31 -4.46 -10.82
N PHE A 511 15.99 -4.92 -9.61
CA PHE A 511 15.58 -4.10 -8.46
C PHE A 511 16.50 -2.92 -8.17
N LEU A 512 17.82 -3.14 -8.26
CA LEU A 512 18.84 -2.16 -7.93
C LEU A 512 19.28 -1.33 -9.16
N GLY A 513 18.60 -1.51 -10.29
CA GLY A 513 18.86 -0.80 -11.54
C GLY A 513 20.00 -1.38 -12.38
N GLN A 514 20.51 -2.57 -12.05
CA GLN A 514 21.54 -3.24 -12.84
C GLN A 514 20.91 -3.81 -14.11
N ARG A 515 21.52 -3.52 -15.27
CA ARG A 515 21.05 -4.00 -16.57
C ARG A 515 21.08 -5.54 -16.59
N ARG A 516 19.98 -6.15 -17.00
CA ARG A 516 19.89 -7.60 -17.20
C ARG A 516 20.72 -7.99 -18.43
N GLU A 517 21.50 -9.05 -18.32
CA GLU A 517 22.36 -9.57 -19.39
C GLU A 517 21.53 -10.06 -20.59
N GLU A 518 22.12 -10.05 -21.79
CA GLU A 518 21.50 -10.61 -22.99
C GLU A 518 21.49 -12.15 -22.89
N GLY A 519 20.31 -12.75 -22.79
CA GLY A 519 20.07 -14.18 -22.53
C GLY A 519 18.88 -14.40 -21.59
N GLY A 520 18.57 -15.65 -21.24
CA GLY A 520 17.51 -15.93 -20.26
C GLY A 520 17.80 -15.30 -18.89
N VAL A 521 16.76 -14.97 -18.12
CA VAL A 521 16.81 -14.28 -16.82
C VAL A 521 16.26 -15.16 -15.71
N LEU A 522 16.60 -14.89 -14.45
CA LEU A 522 15.85 -15.50 -13.34
C LEU A 522 14.51 -14.81 -13.14
N PRO A 523 13.45 -15.55 -12.75
CA PRO A 523 12.24 -14.96 -12.23
C PRO A 523 12.55 -14.07 -11.02
N GLY A 524 11.80 -12.99 -10.87
CA GLY A 524 11.87 -12.05 -9.79
C GLY A 524 12.82 -10.87 -10.02
N PRO A 525 13.03 -10.08 -8.96
CA PRO A 525 13.63 -8.76 -9.08
C PRO A 525 15.16 -8.79 -9.01
N PHE A 526 15.79 -9.96 -8.83
CA PHE A 526 17.24 -10.11 -8.70
C PHE A 526 17.85 -10.81 -9.92
N GLN A 527 19.09 -10.46 -10.29
CA GLN A 527 19.80 -11.13 -11.40
C GLN A 527 20.25 -12.55 -11.08
N MET A 528 20.51 -12.83 -9.81
CA MET A 528 20.98 -14.13 -9.34
C MET A 528 20.43 -14.42 -7.95
N LEU A 529 20.17 -15.70 -7.67
CA LEU A 529 19.83 -16.19 -6.34
C LEU A 529 20.85 -17.25 -5.91
N ARG A 530 21.24 -17.20 -4.63
CA ARG A 530 22.24 -18.08 -4.01
C ARG A 530 21.85 -18.29 -2.56
N SER A 531 21.88 -19.53 -2.12
CA SER A 531 21.68 -19.97 -0.75
C SER A 531 22.67 -19.26 0.16
N GLY A 532 22.18 -18.66 1.24
CA GLY A 532 23.02 -17.96 2.23
C GLY A 532 23.54 -16.59 1.78
N LYS A 533 23.36 -16.19 0.51
CA LYS A 533 23.71 -14.85 0.04
C LYS A 533 22.63 -13.86 0.46
N ARG A 534 23.06 -12.76 1.05
CA ARG A 534 22.22 -11.62 1.38
C ARG A 534 22.06 -10.68 0.18
N TYR A 535 20.85 -10.17 -0.01
CA TYR A 535 20.52 -9.16 -1.01
C TYR A 535 20.06 -7.89 -0.30
N GLN A 536 20.67 -6.74 -0.62
CA GLN A 536 20.17 -5.43 -0.18
C GLN A 536 18.81 -5.18 -0.83
N ILE A 537 17.86 -4.68 -0.04
CA ILE A 537 16.51 -4.39 -0.53
C ILE A 537 16.06 -2.95 -0.30
N ASP A 538 16.88 -2.07 0.28
CA ASP A 538 16.60 -0.63 0.20
C ASP A 538 16.89 -0.17 -1.23
N PRO A 539 15.87 0.21 -2.01
CA PRO A 539 16.06 0.54 -3.41
C PRO A 539 16.61 1.96 -3.59
N ARG A 540 16.60 2.80 -2.55
CA ARG A 540 16.93 4.22 -2.65
C ARG A 540 18.41 4.41 -2.94
N ARG A 541 18.74 5.46 -3.67
CA ARG A 541 20.15 5.84 -3.90
C ARG A 541 20.79 6.32 -2.59
N ALA A 542 22.00 5.86 -2.31
CA ALA A 542 22.85 6.48 -1.30
C ALA A 542 23.14 7.93 -1.73
N GLU A 543 23.02 8.88 -0.80
CA GLU A 543 23.23 10.31 -1.03
C GLU A 543 24.67 10.67 -1.41
#